data_AF-A0A8J3ZZB7-F1
#
_entry.id   AF-A0A8J3ZZB7-F1
#
_cell.length_a   1.000
_cell.length_b   1.000
_cell.length_c   1.000
_cell.angle_alpha   90.00
_cell.angle_beta   90.00
_cell.angle_gamma   90.00
#
_symmetry.space_group_name_H-M   'P 1'
#
loop_
_entity.id
_entity.type
_entity.pdbx_description
1 polymer ?
#
loop_
_entity_poly.entity_id
_entity_poly.type
_entity_poly.pdbx_seq_one_letter_code
_entity_poly.pdbx_strand_id
1 'polypeptide(L)' 'MRCHCRQGRPHLALLQFRACVRVLATDLRVRPDPETVDLYHSIRRHERV' A
#
# COMPACT_ATOMS: atom_id res chain seq x y z
N MET A 1 -1.41 -3.30 4.96
CA MET A 1 -2.22 -3.36 3.71
C MET A 1 -3.03 -4.64 3.61
N ARG A 2 -2.41 -5.83 3.52
CA ARG A 2 -3.13 -7.13 3.48
C ARG A 2 -4.19 -7.29 4.58
N CYS A 3 -3.88 -6.90 5.83
CA CYS A 3 -4.82 -6.93 6.95
C CYS A 3 -6.10 -6.11 6.69
N HIS A 4 -5.98 -4.86 6.21
CA HIS A 4 -7.12 -4.02 5.87
C HIS A 4 -7.98 -4.63 4.74
N CYS A 5 -7.35 -5.30 3.76
CA CYS A 5 -8.09 -6.01 2.71
C CYS A 5 -8.87 -7.21 3.27
N ARG A 6 -8.26 -8.02 4.14
CA ARG A 6 -8.94 -9.15 4.81
C ARG A 6 -10.12 -8.72 5.68
N GLN A 7 -10.10 -7.48 6.18
CA GLN A 7 -11.19 -6.88 6.94
C GLN A 7 -12.27 -6.21 6.06
N GLY A 8 -12.19 -6.34 4.73
CA GLY A 8 -13.13 -5.69 3.81
C GLY A 8 -12.96 -4.18 3.69
N ARG A 9 -11.80 -3.62 4.09
CA ARG A 9 -11.49 -2.18 4.09
C ARG A 9 -10.32 -1.84 3.15
N PRO A 10 -10.40 -2.13 1.84
CA PRO A 10 -9.29 -1.92 0.90
C PRO A 10 -8.89 -0.43 0.77
N HIS A 11 -9.82 0.50 0.95
CA HIS A 11 -9.53 1.93 0.93
C HIS A 11 -8.52 2.35 2.01
N LEU A 12 -8.57 1.73 3.21
CA LEU A 12 -7.58 1.97 4.26
C LEU A 12 -6.20 1.44 3.87
N ALA A 13 -6.13 0.34 3.11
CA ALA A 13 -4.85 -0.14 2.59
C ALA A 13 -4.23 0.84 1.58
N LEU A 14 -5.04 1.45 0.71
CA LEU A 14 -4.57 2.46 -0.25
C LEU A 14 -4.09 3.73 0.46
N LEU A 15 -4.80 4.16 1.52
CA LEU A 15 -4.37 5.29 2.35
C LEU A 15 -3.07 4.98 3.09
N GLN A 16 -2.94 3.77 3.66
CA GLN A 16 -1.71 3.32 4.31
C GLN A 16 -0.51 3.36 3.35
N PHE A 17 -0.68 2.90 2.11
CA PHE A 17 0.39 2.96 1.10
C PHE A 17 0.82 4.40 0.82
N ARG A 18 -0.13 5.32 0.61
CA ARG A 18 0.16 6.74 0.36
C ARG A 18 0.92 7.40 1.52
N ALA A 19 0.53 7.07 2.76
CA ALA A 19 1.24 7.55 3.95
C ALA A 19 2.66 6.99 4.02
N CYS A 20 2.83 5.68 3.77
CA CYS A 20 4.13 5.02 3.73
C CYS A 20 5.06 5.65 2.68
N VAL A 21 4.59 5.81 1.43
CA VAL A 21 5.37 6.44 0.35
C VAL A 21 5.83 7.85 0.75
N ARG A 22 4.95 8.63 1.40
CA ARG A 22 5.29 9.97 1.86
C ARG A 22 6.44 9.93 2.86
N VAL A 23 6.32 9.12 3.92
CA VAL A 23 7.33 9.00 4.99
C VAL A 23 8.65 8.47 4.44
N LEU A 24 8.62 7.43 3.60
CA LEU A 24 9.82 6.88 2.99
C LEU A 24 10.57 7.92 2.15
N ALA A 25 9.83 8.74 1.40
CA ALA A 25 10.42 9.79 0.56
C ALA A 25 10.97 10.96 1.40
N THR A 26 10.23 11.40 2.42
CA THR A 26 10.60 12.58 3.22
C THR A 26 11.73 12.29 4.20
N ASP A 27 11.65 11.14 4.89
CA ASP A 27 12.47 10.91 6.08
C ASP A 27 13.66 10.01 5.75
N LEU A 28 13.47 9.05 4.86
CA LEU A 28 14.48 8.04 4.52
C LEU A 28 15.07 8.22 3.12
N ARG A 29 14.46 9.05 2.27
CA ARG A 29 14.81 9.25 0.84
C ARG A 29 14.90 7.94 0.04
N VAL A 30 14.09 6.95 0.42
CA VAL A 30 14.00 5.66 -0.27
C VAL A 30 12.63 5.48 -0.92
N ARG A 31 12.56 4.53 -1.84
CA ARG A 31 11.29 4.09 -2.44
C ARG A 31 10.76 2.86 -1.68
N PRO A 32 9.43 2.61 -1.71
CA PRO A 32 8.90 1.34 -1.24
C PRO A 32 9.47 0.18 -2.05
N ASP A 33 9.53 -0.99 -1.42
CA ASP A 33 9.90 -2.23 -2.08
C ASP A 33 8.92 -2.56 -3.24
N PRO A 34 9.38 -3.11 -4.37
CA PRO A 34 8.52 -3.50 -5.49
C PRO A 34 7.32 -4.38 -5.07
N GLU A 35 7.49 -5.33 -4.14
CA GLU A 35 6.39 -6.18 -3.68
C GLU A 35 5.26 -5.35 -3.05
N THR A 36 5.63 -4.27 -2.35
CA THR A 36 4.67 -3.36 -1.72
C THR A 36 3.93 -2.52 -2.77
N VAL A 37 4.60 -2.14 -3.85
CA VAL A 37 4.01 -1.41 -4.98
C VAL A 37 3.05 -2.30 -5.75
N ASP A 38 3.44 -3.55 -6.02
CA ASP A 38 2.58 -4.53 -6.70
C ASP A 38 1.33 -4.82 -5.89
N LEU A 39 1.47 -4.99 -4.56
CA LEU A 39 0.35 -5.13 -3.65
C LEU A 39 -0.61 -3.93 -3.73
N TYR A 40 -0.10 -2.69 -3.78
CA TYR A 40 -0.94 -1.51 -3.97
C TYR A 40 -1.73 -1.56 -5.27
N HIS A 41 -1.08 -1.95 -6.37
CA HIS A 41 -1.73 -2.07 -7.67
C HIS A 41 -2.81 -3.14 -7.69
N SER A 42 -2.55 -4.31 -7.12
CA SER A 42 -3.55 -5.38 -7.01
C SER A 42 -4.75 -4.95 -6.18
N ILE A 43 -4.54 -4.30 -5.03
CA ILE A 43 -5.65 -3.77 -4.21
C ILE A 43 -6.46 -2.74 -5.00
N ARG A 44 -5.80 -1.83 -5.73
CA ARG A 44 -6.46 -0.79 -6.53
C ARG A 44 -7.27 -1.37 -7.69
N ARG A 45 -6.83 -2.49 -8.27
CA ARG A 45 -7.55 -3.22 -9.32
C ARG A 45 -8.60 -4.19 -8.77
N HIS A 46 -8.82 -4.21 -7.45
CA HIS A 46 -9.73 -5.16 -6.78
C HIS A 46 -9.35 -6.62 -7.04
N GLU A 47 -8.07 -6.90 -7.24
CA GLU A 47 -7.55 -8.26 -7.37
C GLU A 47 -7.48 -8.96 -6.02
N ARG A 48 -7.33 -10.30 -6.05
CA ARG A 48 -7.18 -11.11 -4.85
C ARG A 48 -5.82 -10.82 -4.20
N VAL A 49 -5.84 -10.61 -2.88
CA VAL A 49 -4.73 -10.15 -2.04
C VAL A 49 -4.54 -11.06 -0.83
#